data_AF-A0AA88QQI1-F1
#
_entry.id   AF-A0AA88QQI1-F1
#
_cell.length_a   1.000
_cell.length_b   1.000
_cell.length_c   1.000
_cell.angle_alpha   90.00
_cell.angle_beta   90.00
_cell.angle_gamma   90.00
#
_symmetry.space_group_name_H-M   'P 1'
#
loop_
_entity.id
_entity.type
_entity.pdbx_description
1 polymer ?
#
loop_
_entity_poly.entity_id
_entity_poly.type
_entity_poly.pdbx_seq_one_letter_code
_entity_poly.pdbx_strand_id
1 'polypeptide(L)'
;MEKAEEIDDRDLPPFKLLLACPSGLSPSQVSVHFDESYDRIPHPDIDLENSISEIWDQRVQLSTSLFNGKKFRSLESFHMSGVTGVGKTLKMKDDDAEGYGRGLLPLCSASCPIFGLQYGGHVFHGVVDPNQGSHVCLHLGLTDYRSKMYTAIDVDSPFYVLHGGNFSLSFLLLRTFVGTNLSPLWDKFLAQSQDDCQQCQHTSSPLGNAAVVETSDKRILVLQRSNMVGEFPDHFVFPGGHPEPEEVGTLSHQYDKDLTNSQLINRKVSQEMFDSIVREVVEEIGVPASSLCNPVFIGISRRMLNVRPAAFFFIKCSLPSKEIQQLYSSAQDGYESTQLYTVPVVSLCTLSSMRCYCIVHVVLFWDKGDKDEALFEFLDSLAEYIAFSLLVFLFNEVESMASKMPGCHQGGFALYKLMVEAAKDT
;
A
#
# COMPACT_ATOMS: atom_id res chain seq x y z
N MET A 1 -29.99 28.11 13.22
CA MET A 1 -28.54 28.08 12.91
C MET A 1 -27.91 27.17 13.94
N GLU A 2 -27.96 25.86 13.69
CA GLU A 2 -27.08 24.93 14.39
C GLU A 2 -25.68 25.11 13.80
N LYS A 3 -24.71 25.36 14.67
CA LYS A 3 -23.30 25.37 14.30
C LYS A 3 -22.95 23.94 13.90
N ALA A 4 -22.53 23.74 12.65
CA ALA A 4 -21.80 22.55 12.28
C ALA A 4 -20.56 22.49 13.19
N GLU A 5 -20.41 21.40 13.92
CA GLU A 5 -19.20 21.11 14.69
C GLU A 5 -18.04 21.03 13.69
N GLU A 6 -17.04 21.90 13.84
CA GLU A 6 -15.75 21.77 13.16
C GLU A 6 -15.12 20.46 13.65
N ILE A 7 -15.12 19.44 12.81
CA ILE A 7 -14.30 18.25 13.00
C ILE A 7 -12.84 18.69 12.88
N ASP A 8 -12.09 18.59 13.97
CA ASP A 8 -10.65 18.82 13.98
C ASP A 8 -9.99 17.80 13.02
N ASP A 9 -9.34 18.30 11.97
CA ASP A 9 -8.68 17.51 10.92
C ASP A 9 -7.62 16.52 11.48
N ARG A 10 -7.30 16.64 12.77
CA ARG A 10 -6.39 15.76 13.55
C ARG A 10 -6.98 14.39 13.95
N ASP A 11 -8.27 14.14 13.79
CA ASP A 11 -8.91 12.87 14.20
C ASP A 11 -9.17 11.88 13.05
N LEU A 12 -8.88 12.24 11.79
CA LEU A 12 -9.02 11.31 10.67
C LEU A 12 -7.82 10.36 10.58
N PRO A 13 -8.04 9.05 10.32
CA PRO A 13 -6.93 8.11 10.16
C PRO A 13 -6.05 8.54 8.98
N PRO A 14 -4.73 8.32 9.03
CA PRO A 14 -3.82 8.75 7.94
C PRO A 14 -4.06 8.01 6.61
N PHE A 15 -4.80 6.90 6.63
CA PHE A 15 -5.08 6.06 5.47
C PHE A 15 -6.39 5.28 5.59
N LYS A 16 -6.81 4.70 4.47
CA LYS A 16 -7.91 3.74 4.34
C LYS A 16 -7.39 2.48 3.62
N LEU A 17 -7.72 1.31 4.15
CA LEU A 17 -7.49 0.04 3.44
C LEU A 17 -8.64 -0.18 2.45
N LEU A 18 -8.34 -0.17 1.16
CA LEU A 18 -9.33 -0.39 0.11
C LEU A 18 -9.54 -1.88 -0.13
N LEU A 19 -8.46 -2.66 -0.05
CA LEU A 19 -8.47 -4.11 -0.21
C LEU A 19 -7.40 -4.73 0.69
N ALA A 20 -7.74 -5.76 1.47
CA ALA A 20 -6.79 -6.54 2.24
C ALA A 20 -6.79 -8.01 1.82
N CYS A 21 -5.61 -8.56 1.51
CA CYS A 21 -5.39 -9.94 1.07
C CYS A 21 -4.36 -10.63 1.99
N PRO A 22 -4.72 -10.97 3.24
CA PRO A 22 -3.76 -11.40 4.25
C PRO A 22 -3.12 -12.77 3.96
N SER A 23 -3.70 -13.60 3.10
CA SER A 23 -3.05 -14.84 2.65
C SER A 23 -1.97 -14.63 1.59
N GLY A 24 -1.89 -13.42 1.01
CA GLY A 24 -1.08 -13.13 -0.17
C GLY A 24 -1.66 -13.76 -1.44
N LEU A 25 -1.79 -12.99 -2.52
CA LEU A 25 -2.24 -13.50 -3.81
C LEU A 25 -1.07 -13.58 -4.80
N SER A 26 -0.92 -14.74 -5.44
CA SER A 26 0.04 -14.95 -6.53
C SER A 26 -0.40 -14.23 -7.82
N PRO A 27 0.49 -14.07 -8.81
CA PRO A 27 0.14 -13.46 -10.10
C PRO A 27 -1.07 -14.11 -10.80
N SER A 28 -1.25 -15.43 -10.66
CA SER A 28 -2.40 -16.13 -11.28
C SER A 28 -3.73 -15.85 -10.58
N GLN A 29 -3.70 -15.31 -9.35
CA GLN A 29 -4.89 -14.99 -8.54
C GLN A 29 -5.30 -13.52 -8.64
N VAL A 30 -4.49 -12.69 -9.31
CA VAL A 30 -4.80 -11.27 -9.54
C VAL A 30 -5.02 -11.06 -11.03
N SER A 31 -6.23 -10.67 -11.41
CA SER A 31 -6.57 -10.26 -12.77
C SER A 31 -6.81 -8.76 -12.82
N VAL A 32 -6.77 -8.21 -14.03
CA VAL A 32 -7.10 -6.81 -14.29
C VAL A 32 -8.27 -6.75 -15.26
N HIS A 33 -9.14 -5.77 -15.06
CA HIS A 33 -10.08 -5.28 -16.06
C HIS A 33 -9.68 -3.84 -16.39
N PHE A 34 -9.02 -3.69 -17.53
CA PHE A 34 -8.46 -2.45 -18.04
C PHE A 34 -9.39 -1.86 -19.09
N ASP A 35 -9.99 -0.71 -18.77
CA ASP A 35 -11.05 -0.12 -19.58
C ASP A 35 -11.14 1.41 -19.37
N GLU A 36 -11.57 2.13 -20.40
CA GLU A 36 -11.70 3.60 -20.37
C GLU A 36 -12.78 4.11 -19.43
N SER A 37 -13.77 3.27 -19.09
CA SER A 37 -14.77 3.59 -18.06
C SER A 37 -14.15 3.80 -16.67
N TYR A 38 -12.88 3.39 -16.48
CA TYR A 38 -12.11 3.60 -15.27
C TYR A 38 -11.16 4.80 -15.33
N ASP A 39 -11.16 5.57 -16.42
CA ASP A 39 -10.37 6.80 -16.54
C ASP A 39 -10.97 7.92 -15.67
N ARG A 40 -10.22 9.01 -15.52
CA ARG A 40 -10.69 10.19 -14.77
C ARG A 40 -11.86 10.87 -15.51
N ILE A 41 -12.91 11.20 -14.78
CA ILE A 41 -14.01 12.02 -15.28
C ILE A 41 -13.67 13.50 -15.04
N PRO A 42 -13.67 14.38 -16.06
CA PRO A 42 -13.48 15.82 -15.87
C PRO A 42 -14.42 16.40 -14.81
N HIS A 43 -13.93 17.35 -14.03
CA HIS A 43 -14.73 17.98 -13.00
C HIS A 43 -15.82 18.87 -13.64
N PRO A 44 -17.07 18.89 -13.13
CA PRO A 44 -18.16 19.69 -13.73
C PRO A 44 -17.97 21.20 -13.57
N ASP A 45 -17.24 21.65 -12.54
CA ASP A 45 -16.78 23.03 -12.43
C ASP A 45 -15.62 23.27 -13.42
N ILE A 46 -15.91 24.06 -14.45
CA ILE A 46 -15.02 24.37 -15.56
C ILE A 46 -13.79 25.17 -15.09
N ASP A 47 -13.95 26.06 -14.11
CA ASP A 47 -12.83 26.87 -13.61
C ASP A 47 -11.86 25.98 -12.82
N LEU A 48 -12.40 25.06 -12.00
CA LEU A 48 -11.58 24.08 -11.29
C LEU A 48 -10.87 23.12 -12.27
N GLU A 49 -11.57 22.64 -13.30
CA GLU A 49 -10.97 21.77 -14.31
C GLU A 49 -9.88 22.49 -15.14
N ASN A 50 -10.11 23.77 -15.49
CA ASN A 50 -9.11 24.58 -16.21
C ASN A 50 -7.86 24.84 -15.36
N SER A 51 -7.99 24.93 -14.04
CA SER A 51 -6.86 25.13 -13.13
C SER A 51 -5.78 24.04 -13.25
N ILE A 52 -6.13 22.83 -13.70
CA ILE A 52 -5.16 21.76 -13.97
C ILE A 52 -4.11 22.21 -14.99
N SER A 53 -4.53 22.91 -16.05
CA SER A 53 -3.63 23.45 -17.07
C SER A 53 -2.78 24.58 -16.50
N GLU A 54 -3.39 25.48 -15.76
CA GLU A 54 -2.72 26.66 -15.20
C GLU A 54 -1.61 26.26 -14.23
N ILE A 55 -1.90 25.32 -13.31
CA ILE A 55 -0.91 24.79 -12.36
C ILE A 55 0.24 24.11 -13.11
N TRP A 56 -0.07 23.34 -14.15
CA TRP A 56 0.94 22.66 -14.95
C TRP A 56 1.85 23.63 -15.71
N ASP A 57 1.26 24.62 -16.38
CA ASP A 57 2.00 25.61 -17.17
C ASP A 57 2.93 26.43 -16.26
N GLN A 58 2.47 26.80 -15.07
CA GLN A 58 3.32 27.44 -14.05
C GLN A 58 4.48 26.53 -13.62
N ARG A 59 4.23 25.22 -13.44
CA ARG A 59 5.25 24.24 -13.04
C ARG A 59 6.33 24.06 -14.12
N VAL A 60 5.93 23.96 -15.38
CA VAL A 60 6.85 23.80 -16.52
C VAL A 60 7.71 25.05 -16.74
N GLN A 61 7.17 26.24 -16.48
CA GLN A 61 7.96 27.49 -16.49
C GLN A 61 9.08 27.48 -15.44
N LEU A 62 8.86 26.85 -14.30
CA LEU A 62 9.84 26.75 -13.20
C LEU A 62 10.84 25.60 -13.40
N SER A 63 10.48 24.56 -14.14
CA SER A 63 11.34 23.40 -14.42
C SER A 63 11.09 22.86 -15.82
N THR A 64 11.98 23.21 -16.75
CA THR A 64 11.91 22.81 -18.16
C THR A 64 12.28 21.35 -18.40
N SER A 65 12.81 20.66 -17.39
CA SER A 65 13.11 19.22 -17.43
C SER A 65 11.90 18.33 -17.07
N LEU A 66 10.76 18.92 -16.68
CA LEU A 66 9.54 18.17 -16.40
C LEU A 66 8.94 17.64 -17.70
N PHE A 67 8.56 16.37 -17.69
CA PHE A 67 7.79 15.77 -18.77
C PHE A 67 6.59 15.01 -18.19
N ASN A 68 5.54 14.91 -18.99
CA ASN A 68 4.32 14.20 -18.65
C ASN A 68 4.39 12.79 -19.24
N GLY A 69 4.02 11.76 -18.47
CA GLY A 69 4.01 10.38 -18.95
C GLY A 69 2.98 9.54 -18.21
N LYS A 70 2.37 8.58 -18.92
CA LYS A 70 1.13 7.91 -18.51
C LYS A 70 1.29 7.04 -17.29
N LYS A 71 0.22 6.95 -16.50
CA LYS A 71 0.12 6.00 -15.38
C LYS A 71 -1.19 5.23 -15.39
N PHE A 72 -1.18 4.05 -14.78
CA PHE A 72 -2.42 3.34 -14.45
C PHE A 72 -3.18 4.11 -13.38
N ARG A 73 -4.49 4.28 -13.58
CA ARG A 73 -5.43 4.85 -12.61
C ARG A 73 -6.16 3.71 -11.92
N SER A 74 -6.30 3.78 -10.60
CA SER A 74 -7.15 2.84 -9.85
C SER A 74 -8.48 3.50 -9.53
N LEU A 75 -9.59 2.87 -9.92
CA LEU A 75 -10.94 3.37 -9.63
C LEU A 75 -11.48 2.88 -8.27
N GLU A 76 -10.64 2.35 -7.38
CA GLU A 76 -11.06 1.88 -6.05
C GLU A 76 -12.24 0.89 -6.05
N SER A 77 -12.44 0.20 -7.18
CA SER A 77 -13.45 -0.84 -7.37
C SER A 77 -12.77 -2.16 -7.71
N PHE A 78 -13.16 -3.22 -7.00
CA PHE A 78 -12.59 -4.55 -7.16
C PHE A 78 -13.70 -5.60 -7.19
N HIS A 79 -13.49 -6.66 -7.98
CA HIS A 79 -14.36 -7.82 -7.96
C HIS A 79 -13.62 -9.01 -7.35
N MET A 80 -14.23 -9.68 -6.36
CA MET A 80 -13.68 -10.88 -5.72
C MET A 80 -14.51 -12.11 -6.06
N SER A 81 -13.86 -13.21 -6.40
CA SER A 81 -14.49 -14.52 -6.59
C SER A 81 -13.85 -15.59 -5.69
N GLY A 82 -14.64 -16.59 -5.28
CA GLY A 82 -14.20 -17.69 -4.40
C GLY A 82 -14.60 -17.54 -2.92
N VAL A 83 -15.30 -16.47 -2.53
CA VAL A 83 -15.87 -16.29 -1.18
C VAL A 83 -17.35 -16.68 -1.21
N THR A 84 -17.72 -17.86 -0.74
CA THR A 84 -19.15 -18.24 -0.61
C THR A 84 -19.65 -17.93 0.80
N GLY A 85 -20.61 -17.01 0.90
CA GLY A 85 -21.27 -16.66 2.16
C GLY A 85 -22.35 -15.60 1.96
N VAL A 86 -23.60 -15.95 2.21
CA VAL A 86 -24.77 -15.06 2.16
C VAL A 86 -24.58 -13.93 3.19
N GLY A 87 -24.31 -12.71 2.71
CA GLY A 87 -24.22 -11.53 3.56
C GLY A 87 -25.56 -11.26 4.24
N LYS A 88 -25.65 -11.44 5.56
CA LYS A 88 -26.65 -10.72 6.36
C LYS A 88 -26.12 -9.31 6.58
N THR A 89 -26.73 -8.35 5.91
CA THR A 89 -26.59 -6.93 6.24
C THR A 89 -27.06 -6.73 7.68
N LEU A 90 -26.14 -6.55 8.63
CA LEU A 90 -26.50 -5.96 9.93
C LEU A 90 -26.71 -4.46 9.70
N LYS A 91 -27.92 -4.09 9.26
CA LYS A 91 -28.42 -2.74 9.48
C LYS A 91 -28.68 -2.62 10.97
N MET A 92 -27.83 -1.91 11.71
CA MET A 92 -28.32 -1.24 12.91
C MET A 92 -29.32 -0.21 12.41
N LYS A 93 -30.60 -0.44 12.70
CA LYS A 93 -31.59 0.62 12.67
C LYS A 93 -31.30 1.49 13.88
N ASP A 94 -31.00 2.76 13.63
CA ASP A 94 -31.31 3.80 14.61
C ASP A 94 -32.84 3.82 14.79
N ASP A 95 -33.25 4.16 16.01
CA ASP A 95 -34.62 4.17 16.54
C ASP A 95 -35.08 2.84 17.17
N ASP A 96 -34.63 2.60 18.41
CA ASP A 96 -35.55 2.54 19.55
C ASP A 96 -34.76 2.66 20.87
N ALA A 97 -35.11 3.69 21.62
CA ALA A 97 -34.60 3.99 22.95
C ALA A 97 -35.13 3.01 24.02
N GLU A 98 -34.44 3.04 25.17
CA GLU A 98 -34.87 2.56 26.49
C GLU A 98 -34.58 1.09 26.89
N GLY A 99 -33.73 0.96 27.92
CA GLY A 99 -34.02 0.09 29.05
C GLY A 99 -33.28 -1.25 29.13
N TYR A 100 -32.65 -1.46 30.30
CA TYR A 100 -32.27 -2.74 30.92
C TYR A 100 -30.96 -3.45 30.51
N GLY A 101 -30.00 -3.40 31.43
CA GLY A 101 -29.66 -4.59 32.21
C GLY A 101 -28.42 -5.40 31.81
N ARG A 102 -27.53 -5.63 32.79
CA ARG A 102 -26.41 -6.60 32.76
C ARG A 102 -26.84 -7.96 32.17
N GLY A 103 -26.06 -8.49 31.23
CA GLY A 103 -26.20 -9.86 30.74
C GLY A 103 -24.94 -10.33 30.01
N LEU A 104 -24.50 -11.54 30.34
CA LEU A 104 -23.23 -12.16 29.93
C LEU A 104 -23.06 -12.30 28.40
N LEU A 105 -21.84 -12.07 27.92
CA LEU A 105 -21.35 -12.59 26.64
C LEU A 105 -21.33 -14.13 26.69
N PRO A 106 -21.95 -14.86 25.74
CA PRO A 106 -21.75 -16.28 25.64
C PRO A 106 -20.41 -16.56 24.96
N LEU A 107 -19.54 -17.26 25.70
CA LEU A 107 -18.44 -18.08 25.19
C LEU A 107 -18.98 -18.98 24.07
N CYS A 108 -18.47 -18.82 22.85
CA CYS A 108 -18.57 -19.84 21.81
C CYS A 108 -17.17 -20.40 21.52
N SER A 109 -17.14 -21.72 21.40
CA SER A 109 -16.03 -22.65 21.53
C SER A 109 -14.90 -22.48 20.51
N ALA A 110 -13.68 -22.69 21.01
CA ALA A 110 -12.46 -22.92 20.25
C ALA A 110 -12.58 -24.14 19.33
N SER A 111 -12.67 -23.92 18.01
CA SER A 111 -12.17 -24.77 16.90
C SER A 111 -12.87 -24.39 15.58
N CYS A 112 -12.50 -23.26 14.97
CA CYS A 112 -12.83 -22.95 13.58
C CYS A 112 -11.82 -21.93 13.03
N PRO A 113 -11.06 -22.23 11.96
CA PRO A 113 -10.15 -21.25 11.37
C PRO A 113 -10.99 -20.20 10.62
N ILE A 114 -10.99 -18.97 11.11
CA ILE A 114 -11.73 -17.84 10.55
C ILE A 114 -10.75 -17.02 9.70
N PHE A 115 -10.82 -17.12 8.38
CA PHE A 115 -10.09 -16.24 7.47
C PHE A 115 -11.04 -15.15 6.95
N GLY A 116 -10.76 -13.88 7.26
CA GLY A 116 -11.56 -12.73 6.82
C GLY A 116 -10.82 -11.89 5.78
N LEU A 117 -11.51 -11.52 4.70
CA LEU A 117 -11.05 -10.55 3.70
C LEU A 117 -11.83 -9.25 3.90
N GLN A 118 -11.19 -8.08 3.81
CA GLN A 118 -11.83 -6.78 4.07
C GLN A 118 -11.86 -5.91 2.80
N TYR A 119 -13.04 -5.40 2.46
CA TYR A 119 -13.26 -4.41 1.38
C TYR A 119 -14.22 -3.32 1.87
N GLY A 120 -13.86 -2.05 1.67
CA GLY A 120 -14.71 -0.90 2.02
C GLY A 120 -15.10 -0.80 3.51
N GLY A 121 -14.24 -1.27 4.43
CA GLY A 121 -14.56 -1.32 5.88
C GLY A 121 -15.43 -2.50 6.30
N HIS A 122 -15.92 -3.31 5.35
CA HIS A 122 -16.70 -4.51 5.63
C HIS A 122 -15.82 -5.76 5.67
N VAL A 123 -15.90 -6.52 6.77
CA VAL A 123 -15.25 -7.83 6.89
C VAL A 123 -16.13 -8.87 6.23
N PHE A 124 -15.66 -9.46 5.13
CA PHE A 124 -16.28 -10.61 4.51
C PHE A 124 -15.85 -11.87 5.26
N HIS A 125 -16.77 -12.39 6.07
CA HIS A 125 -16.65 -13.71 6.68
C HIS A 125 -17.25 -14.73 5.71
N GLY A 126 -16.41 -15.44 4.96
CA GLY A 126 -16.85 -16.50 4.05
C GLY A 126 -16.02 -17.75 4.24
N VAL A 127 -16.67 -18.91 4.07
CA VAL A 127 -15.96 -20.19 3.98
C VAL A 127 -15.33 -20.23 2.59
N VAL A 128 -13.99 -20.27 2.55
CA VAL A 128 -13.23 -20.45 1.31
C VAL A 128 -13.48 -21.88 0.83
N ASP A 129 -13.96 -22.06 -0.41
CA ASP A 129 -13.98 -23.38 -1.03
C ASP A 129 -12.52 -23.84 -1.21
N PRO A 130 -12.08 -24.95 -0.57
CA PRO A 130 -10.71 -25.43 -0.69
C PRO A 130 -10.27 -25.73 -2.14
N ASN A 131 -11.22 -25.90 -3.06
CA ASN A 131 -10.96 -26.19 -4.47
C ASN A 131 -10.96 -24.96 -5.39
N GLN A 132 -11.36 -23.77 -4.89
CA GLN A 132 -11.32 -22.51 -5.64
C GLN A 132 -10.63 -21.44 -4.78
N GLY A 133 -9.32 -21.27 -4.97
CA GLY A 133 -8.57 -20.21 -4.28
C GLY A 133 -9.16 -18.82 -4.52
N SER A 134 -8.93 -17.88 -3.60
CA SER A 134 -9.38 -16.49 -3.73
C SER A 134 -8.76 -15.84 -4.96
N HIS A 135 -9.57 -15.15 -5.76
CA HIS A 135 -9.15 -14.35 -6.90
C HIS A 135 -9.65 -12.90 -6.76
N VAL A 136 -8.84 -11.94 -7.19
CA VAL A 136 -9.18 -10.51 -7.23
C VAL A 136 -9.05 -10.01 -8.66
N CYS A 137 -10.06 -9.29 -9.14
CA CYS A 137 -9.99 -8.50 -10.35
C CYS A 137 -9.89 -7.01 -10.01
N LEU A 138 -8.82 -6.37 -10.45
CA LEU A 138 -8.57 -4.94 -10.28
C LEU A 138 -9.10 -4.15 -11.47
N HIS A 139 -9.92 -3.13 -11.22
CA HIS A 139 -10.41 -2.25 -12.28
C HIS A 139 -9.47 -1.06 -12.46
N LEU A 140 -8.77 -1.04 -13.59
CA LEU A 140 -7.74 -0.05 -13.87
C LEU A 140 -8.11 0.77 -15.11
N GLY A 141 -7.92 2.06 -15.03
CA GLY A 141 -7.96 2.97 -16.17
C GLY A 141 -6.58 3.52 -16.48
N LEU A 142 -6.55 4.53 -17.33
CA LEU A 142 -5.41 5.40 -17.54
C LEU A 142 -5.66 6.75 -16.87
N THR A 143 -4.59 7.34 -16.36
CA THR A 143 -4.51 8.78 -16.15
C THR A 143 -3.35 9.29 -16.96
N ASP A 144 -3.59 10.35 -17.76
CA ASP A 144 -2.56 10.85 -18.64
C ASP A 144 -2.77 11.08 -20.15
N TYR A 145 -3.42 12.15 -20.63
CA TYR A 145 -3.30 12.53 -22.06
C TYR A 145 -3.27 14.03 -22.31
N ARG A 146 -2.45 14.41 -23.31
CA ARG A 146 -2.63 15.59 -24.17
C ARG A 146 -3.66 15.24 -25.26
N SER A 147 -4.92 15.61 -25.11
CA SER A 147 -5.79 15.77 -26.27
C SER A 147 -5.37 17.05 -26.98
N LYS A 148 -4.80 16.94 -28.19
CA LYS A 148 -4.64 18.08 -29.10
C LYS A 148 -6.02 18.74 -29.28
N MET A 149 -6.30 19.83 -28.58
CA MET A 149 -7.12 20.88 -29.20
C MET A 149 -6.22 21.55 -30.23
N TYR A 150 -6.54 21.29 -31.50
CA TYR A 150 -6.05 22.07 -32.62
C TYR A 150 -6.49 23.53 -32.41
N THR A 151 -5.54 24.40 -32.13
CA THR A 151 -5.49 25.71 -32.78
C THR A 151 -4.09 25.90 -33.30
N ALA A 152 -3.99 26.17 -34.60
CA ALA A 152 -2.76 26.44 -35.34
C ALA A 152 -1.91 27.54 -34.68
N ILE A 153 -0.67 27.66 -35.18
CA ILE A 153 0.44 28.58 -34.79
C ILE A 153 1.45 27.83 -33.88
N ASP A 154 2.72 27.60 -34.22
CA ASP A 154 3.58 28.11 -35.28
C ASP A 154 4.55 26.99 -35.72
N VAL A 155 4.82 26.94 -37.02
CA VAL A 155 5.90 26.15 -37.61
C VAL A 155 7.15 27.01 -37.51
N ASP A 156 8.06 26.69 -36.59
CA ASP A 156 9.51 26.87 -36.71
C ASP A 156 10.19 26.85 -35.33
N SER A 157 10.90 25.77 -34.99
CA SER A 157 12.15 25.87 -34.20
C SER A 157 12.92 24.54 -34.24
N PRO A 158 14.23 24.54 -34.48
CA PRO A 158 14.98 23.37 -34.91
C PRO A 158 15.42 22.48 -33.74
N PHE A 159 15.59 21.20 -34.07
CA PHE A 159 16.31 20.20 -33.29
C PHE A 159 17.60 20.75 -32.66
N TYR A 160 17.75 20.60 -31.35
CA TYR A 160 19.06 20.60 -30.69
C TYR A 160 19.28 19.27 -29.98
N VAL A 161 20.17 18.46 -30.55
CA VAL A 161 20.87 17.38 -29.84
C VAL A 161 21.94 18.06 -28.98
N LEU A 162 21.88 17.90 -27.66
CA LEU A 162 22.97 18.28 -26.76
C LEU A 162 23.63 17.03 -26.18
N HIS A 163 24.87 16.81 -26.60
CA HIS A 163 25.83 15.94 -25.94
C HIS A 163 26.41 16.64 -24.70
N GLY A 164 26.60 15.89 -23.61
CA GLY A 164 27.63 16.15 -22.59
C GLY A 164 27.19 17.00 -21.41
N GLY A 165 26.68 16.33 -20.38
CA GLY A 165 26.50 16.87 -19.03
C GLY A 165 25.67 15.89 -18.21
N ASN A 166 26.13 15.51 -17.02
CA ASN A 166 25.39 14.64 -16.10
C ASN A 166 24.06 15.31 -15.72
N PHE A 167 22.99 14.98 -16.42
CA PHE A 167 21.61 15.30 -16.04
C PHE A 167 21.00 14.03 -15.44
N SER A 168 20.73 14.08 -14.13
CA SER A 168 19.98 13.05 -13.43
C SER A 168 18.64 12.83 -14.13
N LEU A 169 18.33 11.58 -14.45
CA LEU A 169 17.07 11.19 -15.09
C LEU A 169 15.87 11.58 -14.21
N SER A 170 14.93 12.29 -14.83
CA SER A 170 13.49 12.06 -14.78
C SER A 170 12.69 12.21 -13.46
N PHE A 171 12.31 13.44 -13.10
CA PHE A 171 11.11 13.67 -12.30
C PHE A 171 9.85 13.52 -13.17
N LEU A 172 9.25 12.33 -13.16
CA LEU A 172 7.97 12.09 -13.81
C LEU A 172 6.85 12.70 -12.95
N LEU A 173 6.44 13.93 -13.25
CA LEU A 173 5.27 14.55 -12.63
C LEU A 173 4.13 14.59 -13.65
N LEU A 174 3.02 13.93 -13.32
CA LEU A 174 1.81 13.96 -14.14
C LEU A 174 1.17 15.34 -14.15
N ARG A 175 0.77 15.83 -15.33
CA ARG A 175 -0.08 17.04 -15.42
C ARG A 175 -1.34 16.92 -14.58
N THR A 176 -2.11 15.85 -14.79
CA THR A 176 -3.39 15.66 -14.10
C THR A 176 -3.20 15.44 -12.61
N PHE A 177 -2.17 14.68 -12.19
CA PHE A 177 -1.87 14.45 -10.77
C PHE A 177 -1.45 15.74 -10.07
N VAL A 178 -0.59 16.54 -10.72
CA VAL A 178 -0.16 17.84 -10.21
C VAL A 178 -1.34 18.81 -10.08
N GLY A 179 -2.20 18.85 -11.09
CA GLY A 179 -3.37 19.74 -11.10
C GLY A 179 -4.57 19.27 -10.30
N THR A 180 -4.62 18.00 -9.86
CA THR A 180 -5.72 17.44 -9.05
C THR A 180 -5.21 17.06 -7.66
N ASN A 181 -4.64 15.87 -7.48
CA ASN A 181 -4.20 15.36 -6.18
C ASN A 181 -3.14 16.26 -5.51
N LEU A 182 -2.17 16.82 -6.22
CA LEU A 182 -1.17 17.73 -5.62
C LEU A 182 -1.58 19.21 -5.65
N SER A 183 -2.80 19.51 -6.13
CA SER A 183 -3.32 20.88 -6.10
C SER A 183 -3.56 21.32 -4.66
N PRO A 184 -3.33 22.60 -4.32
CA PRO A 184 -3.80 23.17 -3.06
C PRO A 184 -5.33 23.07 -2.88
N LEU A 185 -6.07 22.82 -3.97
CA LEU A 185 -7.52 22.66 -4.01
C LEU A 185 -7.94 21.19 -4.25
N TRP A 186 -7.08 20.22 -3.93
CA TRP A 186 -7.32 18.80 -4.23
C TRP A 186 -8.63 18.26 -3.65
N ASP A 187 -9.04 18.78 -2.49
CA ASP A 187 -10.27 18.42 -1.78
C ASP A 187 -11.52 18.81 -2.56
N LYS A 188 -11.45 19.90 -3.35
CA LYS A 188 -12.55 20.33 -4.23
C LYS A 188 -12.77 19.42 -5.43
N PHE A 189 -11.79 18.59 -5.79
CA PHE A 189 -11.98 17.57 -6.83
C PHE A 189 -12.72 16.33 -6.30
N LEU A 190 -13.00 16.22 -5.00
CA LEU A 190 -13.75 15.10 -4.48
C LEU A 190 -15.26 15.27 -4.74
N ALA A 191 -15.89 14.24 -5.30
CA ALA A 191 -17.33 14.19 -5.42
C ALA A 191 -17.96 13.93 -4.04
N GLN A 192 -19.16 14.48 -3.81
CA GLN A 192 -19.95 14.21 -2.61
C GLN A 192 -20.57 12.81 -2.69
N SER A 193 -19.77 11.77 -2.43
CA SER A 193 -20.21 10.38 -2.37
C SER A 193 -19.48 9.63 -1.24
N GLN A 194 -20.19 8.67 -0.63
CA GLN A 194 -19.59 7.71 0.31
C GLN A 194 -18.96 6.52 -0.42
N ASP A 195 -19.29 6.33 -1.70
CA ASP A 195 -18.65 5.35 -2.55
C ASP A 195 -17.28 5.87 -2.98
N ASP A 196 -16.22 5.20 -2.53
CA ASP A 196 -14.83 5.57 -2.80
C ASP A 196 -14.56 5.75 -4.29
N CYS A 197 -15.17 4.91 -5.15
CA CYS A 197 -14.94 4.98 -6.59
C CYS A 197 -15.51 6.26 -7.21
N GLN A 198 -16.66 6.72 -6.70
CA GLN A 198 -17.30 7.96 -7.14
C GLN A 198 -16.63 9.18 -6.51
N GLN A 199 -16.25 9.09 -5.23
CA GLN A 199 -15.61 10.17 -4.50
C GLN A 199 -14.36 10.68 -5.22
N CYS A 200 -13.53 9.77 -5.73
CA CYS A 200 -12.26 10.10 -6.40
C CYS A 200 -12.38 10.17 -7.94
N GLN A 201 -13.59 10.22 -8.50
CA GLN A 201 -13.79 10.14 -9.95
C GLN A 201 -13.16 11.32 -10.73
N HIS A 202 -13.00 12.49 -10.09
CA HIS A 202 -12.40 13.68 -10.72
C HIS A 202 -10.91 13.88 -10.42
N THR A 203 -10.29 12.99 -9.62
CA THR A 203 -8.86 13.02 -9.33
C THR A 203 -8.09 12.09 -10.26
N SER A 204 -6.81 12.41 -10.50
CA SER A 204 -5.91 11.58 -11.29
C SER A 204 -5.76 10.17 -10.71
N SER A 205 -5.61 10.08 -9.38
CA SER A 205 -5.48 8.84 -8.61
C SER A 205 -4.54 7.79 -9.26
N PRO A 206 -3.29 8.16 -9.59
CA PRO A 206 -2.33 7.23 -10.16
C PRO A 206 -2.02 6.12 -9.14
N LEU A 207 -2.09 4.87 -9.59
CA LEU A 207 -1.78 3.71 -8.75
C LEU A 207 -0.27 3.61 -8.57
N GLY A 208 0.21 3.84 -7.33
CA GLY A 208 1.58 3.47 -6.96
C GLY A 208 1.70 1.98 -6.67
N ASN A 209 2.92 1.46 -6.63
CA ASN A 209 3.22 0.15 -6.06
C ASN A 209 4.28 0.29 -4.95
N ALA A 210 4.31 -0.67 -4.03
CA ALA A 210 5.33 -0.75 -2.99
C ALA A 210 5.46 -2.18 -2.45
N ALA A 211 6.65 -2.52 -1.96
CA ALA A 211 6.96 -3.86 -1.47
C ALA A 211 7.47 -3.84 -0.03
N VAL A 212 6.84 -4.64 0.82
CA VAL A 212 7.43 -5.03 2.10
C VAL A 212 8.39 -6.19 1.83
N VAL A 213 9.69 -5.91 1.90
CA VAL A 213 10.75 -6.89 1.62
C VAL A 213 11.26 -7.49 2.93
N GLU A 214 11.12 -8.80 3.11
CA GLU A 214 11.68 -9.56 4.24
C GLU A 214 13.01 -10.22 3.86
N THR A 215 14.06 -9.94 4.61
CA THR A 215 15.40 -10.52 4.45
C THR A 215 15.47 -11.95 5.03
N SER A 216 16.51 -12.70 4.67
CA SER A 216 16.69 -14.08 5.18
C SER A 216 16.92 -14.15 6.70
N ASP A 217 17.42 -13.06 7.30
CA ASP A 217 17.58 -12.87 8.74
C ASP A 217 16.38 -12.19 9.42
N LYS A 218 15.19 -12.25 8.80
CA LYS A 218 13.90 -11.81 9.37
C LYS A 218 13.82 -10.33 9.73
N ARG A 219 14.34 -9.49 8.84
CA ARG A 219 14.21 -8.02 8.91
C ARG A 219 13.42 -7.48 7.73
N ILE A 220 12.77 -6.34 7.94
CA ILE A 220 12.09 -5.58 6.89
C ILE A 220 12.96 -4.42 6.44
N LEU A 221 12.97 -4.17 5.14
CA LEU A 221 13.65 -3.03 4.54
C LEU A 221 12.77 -1.79 4.54
N VAL A 222 13.34 -0.66 4.94
CA VAL A 222 12.68 0.66 4.93
C VAL A 222 13.66 1.69 4.40
N LEU A 223 13.23 2.53 3.47
CA LEU A 223 14.03 3.62 2.89
C LEU A 223 13.67 4.95 3.55
N GLN A 224 14.66 5.83 3.73
CA GLN A 224 14.42 7.25 4.01
C GLN A 224 14.56 8.05 2.73
N ARG A 225 13.49 8.76 2.37
CA ARG A 225 13.45 9.60 1.17
C ARG A 225 14.45 10.76 1.29
N SER A 226 15.06 11.12 0.17
CA SER A 226 15.90 12.32 0.07
C SER A 226 15.10 13.59 0.38
N ASN A 227 15.76 14.61 0.90
CA ASN A 227 15.13 15.92 1.11
C ASN A 227 14.92 16.72 -0.19
N MET A 228 15.44 16.21 -1.32
CA MET A 228 15.35 16.82 -2.64
C MET A 228 14.15 16.33 -3.47
N VAL A 229 13.36 15.39 -2.94
CA VAL A 229 12.19 14.84 -3.65
C VAL A 229 10.97 15.75 -3.55
N GLY A 230 10.09 15.70 -4.55
CA GLY A 230 8.90 16.57 -4.62
C GLY A 230 7.75 16.19 -3.69
N GLU A 231 7.72 14.96 -3.17
CA GLU A 231 6.68 14.46 -2.26
C GLU A 231 7.31 13.80 -1.02
N PHE A 232 6.86 14.20 0.17
CA PHE A 232 7.26 13.63 1.47
C PHE A 232 8.80 13.52 1.66
N PRO A 233 9.54 14.64 1.59
CA PRO A 233 10.98 14.64 1.89
C PRO A 233 11.24 14.13 3.31
N ASP A 234 12.36 13.44 3.51
CA ASP A 234 12.81 12.85 4.79
C ASP A 234 11.88 11.80 5.41
N HIS A 235 10.75 11.47 4.78
CA HIS A 235 9.83 10.44 5.26
C HIS A 235 10.37 9.03 5.00
N PHE A 236 9.88 8.08 5.79
CA PHE A 236 10.15 6.67 5.54
C PHE A 236 9.19 6.11 4.50
N VAL A 237 9.66 5.17 3.68
CA VAL A 237 8.85 4.43 2.72
C VAL A 237 9.32 2.99 2.59
N PHE A 238 8.44 2.15 2.07
CA PHE A 238 8.84 0.86 1.53
C PHE A 238 9.31 1.06 0.09
N PRO A 239 10.23 0.21 -0.41
CA PRO A 239 10.67 0.29 -1.79
C PRO A 239 9.50 0.20 -2.79
N GLY A 240 9.55 0.94 -3.88
CA GLY A 240 8.54 0.94 -4.93
C GLY A 240 8.40 2.26 -5.67
N GLY A 241 7.53 2.27 -6.69
CA GLY A 241 7.33 3.42 -7.55
C GLY A 241 5.97 3.38 -8.24
N HIS A 242 5.99 3.41 -9.57
CA HIS A 242 4.76 3.54 -10.35
C HIS A 242 4.83 2.80 -11.69
N PRO A 243 4.05 1.71 -11.87
CA PRO A 243 4.03 0.98 -13.13
C PRO A 243 3.59 1.86 -14.31
N GLU A 244 4.26 1.70 -15.45
CA GLU A 244 4.02 2.51 -16.65
C GLU A 244 3.29 1.71 -17.73
N PRO A 245 2.19 2.23 -18.31
CA PRO A 245 1.48 1.57 -19.40
C PRO A 245 2.32 1.37 -20.67
N GLU A 246 3.43 2.10 -20.82
CA GLU A 246 4.33 2.00 -21.98
C GLU A 246 5.10 0.67 -21.99
N GLU A 247 5.44 0.13 -20.82
CA GLU A 247 6.15 -1.15 -20.65
C GLU A 247 5.35 -2.34 -21.19
N VAL A 248 4.01 -2.25 -21.16
CA VAL A 248 3.11 -3.27 -21.73
C VAL A 248 2.72 -3.00 -23.19
N GLY A 249 3.27 -1.93 -23.79
CA GLY A 249 2.98 -1.49 -25.16
C GLY A 249 1.61 -0.83 -25.31
N THR A 250 1.06 -0.26 -24.24
CA THR A 250 -0.30 0.31 -24.22
C THR A 250 -0.25 1.83 -24.14
N LEU A 251 -0.27 2.47 -25.31
CA LEU A 251 -0.33 3.92 -25.45
C LEU A 251 -1.76 4.47 -25.50
N SER A 252 -2.77 3.63 -25.36
CA SER A 252 -4.20 3.97 -25.23
C SER A 252 -4.98 2.70 -24.92
N HIS A 253 -6.25 2.85 -24.55
CA HIS A 253 -7.22 1.78 -24.66
C HIS A 253 -7.27 1.37 -26.14
N GLN A 254 -6.70 0.22 -26.48
CA GLN A 254 -6.69 -0.25 -27.86
C GLN A 254 -8.10 -0.70 -28.23
N TYR A 255 -8.77 0.09 -29.07
CA TYR A 255 -10.14 -0.11 -29.55
C TYR A 255 -10.24 -1.22 -30.61
N ASP A 256 -9.62 -2.38 -30.38
CA ASP A 256 -9.91 -3.54 -31.22
C ASP A 256 -10.98 -4.38 -30.52
N LYS A 257 -12.17 -4.48 -31.12
CA LYS A 257 -13.35 -5.19 -30.57
C LYS A 257 -13.16 -6.70 -30.45
N ASP A 258 -11.94 -7.19 -30.59
CA ASP A 258 -11.59 -8.58 -30.43
C ASP A 258 -11.40 -8.91 -28.94
N LEU A 259 -12.29 -9.74 -28.41
CA LEU A 259 -12.23 -10.28 -27.04
C LEU A 259 -10.87 -10.87 -26.70
N THR A 260 -10.17 -11.44 -27.69
CA THR A 260 -8.84 -12.02 -27.48
C THR A 260 -7.77 -10.96 -27.19
N ASN A 261 -7.85 -9.78 -27.80
CA ASN A 261 -6.92 -8.68 -27.56
C ASN A 261 -7.17 -8.03 -26.19
N SER A 262 -8.44 -7.88 -25.80
CA SER A 262 -8.81 -7.40 -24.44
C SER A 262 -8.32 -8.35 -23.34
N GLN A 263 -8.43 -9.67 -23.52
CA GLN A 263 -7.88 -10.63 -22.56
C GLN A 263 -6.35 -10.57 -22.50
N LEU A 264 -5.69 -10.38 -23.65
CA LEU A 264 -4.24 -10.25 -23.72
C LEU A 264 -3.73 -9.00 -23.00
N ILE A 265 -4.36 -7.84 -23.21
CA ILE A 265 -3.94 -6.60 -22.56
C ILE A 265 -4.16 -6.67 -21.04
N ASN A 266 -5.29 -7.22 -20.58
CA ASN A 266 -5.56 -7.44 -19.16
C ASN A 266 -4.51 -8.34 -18.50
N ARG A 267 -4.09 -9.41 -19.20
CA ARG A 267 -3.02 -10.28 -18.73
C ARG A 267 -1.68 -9.55 -18.67
N LYS A 268 -1.34 -8.74 -19.68
CA LYS A 268 -0.10 -7.95 -19.70
C LYS A 268 -0.07 -6.92 -18.58
N VAL A 269 -1.16 -6.16 -18.38
CA VAL A 269 -1.25 -5.17 -17.30
C VAL A 269 -1.15 -5.85 -15.94
N SER A 270 -1.83 -6.97 -15.72
CA SER A 270 -1.69 -7.74 -14.48
C SER A 270 -0.25 -8.19 -14.26
N GLN A 271 0.39 -8.77 -15.27
CA GLN A 271 1.78 -9.23 -15.17
C GLN A 271 2.73 -8.06 -14.87
N GLU A 272 2.56 -6.92 -15.52
CA GLU A 272 3.37 -5.73 -15.32
C GLU A 272 3.26 -5.17 -13.89
N MET A 273 2.12 -5.33 -13.20
CA MET A 273 2.04 -4.94 -11.79
C MET A 273 3.01 -5.73 -10.90
N PHE A 274 3.25 -7.01 -11.20
CA PHE A 274 4.19 -7.85 -10.47
C PHE A 274 5.63 -7.67 -10.97
N ASP A 275 5.83 -7.49 -12.27
CA ASP A 275 7.17 -7.31 -12.84
C ASP A 275 7.75 -5.95 -12.44
N SER A 276 6.94 -4.88 -12.48
CA SER A 276 7.35 -3.53 -12.07
C SER A 276 7.83 -3.49 -10.63
N ILE A 277 7.11 -4.11 -9.69
CA ILE A 277 7.53 -4.03 -8.29
C ILE A 277 8.85 -4.78 -8.02
N VAL A 278 9.14 -5.84 -8.79
CA VAL A 278 10.45 -6.51 -8.71
C VAL A 278 11.54 -5.58 -9.24
N ARG A 279 11.31 -4.91 -10.38
CA ARG A 279 12.27 -3.96 -10.96
C ARG A 279 12.55 -2.80 -10.01
N GLU A 280 11.52 -2.16 -9.48
CA GLU A 280 11.62 -1.04 -8.53
C GLU A 280 12.44 -1.43 -7.29
N VAL A 281 12.19 -2.62 -6.71
CA VAL A 281 13.01 -3.12 -5.60
C VAL A 281 14.47 -3.26 -6.03
N VAL A 282 14.75 -3.91 -7.15
CA VAL A 282 16.12 -4.08 -7.65
C VAL A 282 16.81 -2.73 -7.88
N GLU A 283 16.13 -1.77 -8.48
CA GLU A 283 16.65 -0.45 -8.82
C GLU A 283 16.91 0.42 -7.58
N GLU A 284 16.02 0.37 -6.58
CA GLU A 284 16.13 1.18 -5.36
C GLU A 284 17.06 0.58 -4.29
N ILE A 285 17.15 -0.76 -4.17
CA ILE A 285 17.97 -1.42 -3.13
C ILE A 285 19.24 -2.10 -3.65
N GLY A 286 19.41 -2.22 -4.96
CA GLY A 286 20.62 -2.74 -5.61
C GLY A 286 20.81 -4.26 -5.52
N VAL A 287 19.81 -5.01 -5.06
CA VAL A 287 19.91 -6.47 -4.93
C VAL A 287 19.70 -7.17 -6.27
N PRO A 288 20.32 -8.34 -6.52
CA PRO A 288 20.03 -9.12 -7.72
C PRO A 288 18.58 -9.61 -7.74
N ALA A 289 17.89 -9.52 -8.87
CA ALA A 289 16.53 -10.05 -9.03
C ALA A 289 16.42 -11.54 -8.66
N SER A 290 17.46 -12.33 -8.89
CA SER A 290 17.52 -13.76 -8.55
C SER A 290 17.51 -14.04 -7.04
N SER A 291 17.77 -13.03 -6.21
CA SER A 291 17.67 -13.14 -4.75
C SER A 291 16.25 -12.90 -4.22
N LEU A 292 15.34 -12.41 -5.07
CA LEU A 292 13.95 -12.11 -4.71
C LEU A 292 13.05 -13.29 -5.08
N CYS A 293 12.20 -13.69 -4.14
CA CYS A 293 11.10 -14.61 -4.42
C CYS A 293 10.01 -13.89 -5.24
N ASN A 294 9.13 -14.66 -5.86
CA ASN A 294 7.97 -14.10 -6.55
C ASN A 294 7.14 -13.22 -5.59
N PRO A 295 6.79 -11.98 -5.98
CA PRO A 295 5.93 -11.13 -5.17
C PRO A 295 4.55 -11.76 -4.97
N VAL A 296 4.01 -11.56 -3.77
CA VAL A 296 2.59 -11.82 -3.47
C VAL A 296 1.89 -10.50 -3.19
N PHE A 297 0.73 -10.29 -3.79
CA PHE A 297 -0.09 -9.11 -3.59
C PHE A 297 -0.83 -9.19 -2.26
N ILE A 298 -0.67 -8.18 -1.39
CA ILE A 298 -1.23 -8.17 -0.03
C ILE A 298 -2.37 -7.18 0.16
N GLY A 299 -2.60 -6.28 -0.80
CA GLY A 299 -3.75 -5.38 -0.80
C GLY A 299 -3.49 -4.01 -1.42
N ILE A 300 -4.46 -3.11 -1.27
CA ILE A 300 -4.37 -1.71 -1.69
C ILE A 300 -4.73 -0.81 -0.52
N SER A 301 -3.87 0.19 -0.29
CA SER A 301 -4.05 1.23 0.71
C SER A 301 -4.12 2.60 0.02
N ARG A 302 -4.94 3.51 0.55
CA ARG A 302 -5.06 4.89 0.10
C ARG A 302 -4.74 5.83 1.25
N ARG A 303 -3.87 6.82 1.03
CA ARG A 303 -3.70 7.92 2.00
C ARG A 303 -4.91 8.84 1.98
N MET A 304 -5.32 9.34 3.14
CA MET A 304 -6.40 10.33 3.23
C MET A 304 -5.99 11.67 2.62
N LEU A 305 -4.76 12.12 2.92
CA LEU A 305 -4.17 13.27 2.27
C LEU A 305 -4.07 13.00 0.76
N ASN A 306 -4.77 13.81 -0.03
CA ASN A 306 -4.80 13.78 -1.49
C ASN A 306 -5.16 12.45 -2.18
N VAL A 307 -5.82 11.53 -1.47
CA VAL A 307 -6.49 10.35 -2.02
C VAL A 307 -5.67 9.52 -3.02
N ARG A 308 -4.36 9.37 -2.79
CA ARG A 308 -3.49 8.53 -3.65
C ARG A 308 -3.49 7.07 -3.19
N PRO A 309 -3.88 6.10 -4.06
CA PRO A 309 -3.79 4.69 -3.76
C PRO A 309 -2.39 4.12 -4.07
N ALA A 310 -2.02 3.05 -3.37
CA ALA A 310 -0.86 2.23 -3.67
C ALA A 310 -1.17 0.73 -3.45
N ALA A 311 -0.78 -0.09 -4.43
CA ALA A 311 -0.79 -1.54 -4.33
C ALA A 311 0.44 -2.02 -3.54
N PHE A 312 0.22 -2.91 -2.58
CA PHE A 312 1.29 -3.46 -1.75
C PHE A 312 1.55 -4.92 -2.07
N PHE A 313 2.83 -5.25 -2.10
CA PHE A 313 3.35 -6.59 -2.30
C PHE A 313 4.22 -7.00 -1.12
N PHE A 314 4.34 -8.30 -0.90
CA PHE A 314 5.31 -8.88 0.00
C PHE A 314 6.31 -9.72 -0.79
N ILE A 315 7.59 -9.52 -0.52
CA ILE A 315 8.69 -10.19 -1.22
C ILE A 315 9.67 -10.73 -0.18
N LYS A 316 10.07 -11.99 -0.31
CA LYS A 316 11.17 -12.55 0.47
C LYS A 316 12.47 -12.44 -0.31
N CYS A 317 13.52 -11.97 0.34
CA CYS A 317 14.88 -11.92 -0.19
C CYS A 317 15.74 -12.98 0.48
N SER A 318 16.53 -13.73 -0.31
CA SER A 318 17.45 -14.74 0.21
C SER A 318 18.69 -14.13 0.88
N LEU A 319 18.98 -12.86 0.63
CA LEU A 319 20.14 -12.18 1.20
C LEU A 319 19.87 -11.70 2.64
N PRO A 320 20.89 -11.74 3.52
CA PRO A 320 20.80 -11.17 4.84
C PRO A 320 20.90 -9.63 4.79
N SER A 321 20.31 -8.98 5.79
CA SER A 321 20.27 -7.50 5.91
C SER A 321 21.61 -6.79 5.71
N LYS A 322 22.71 -7.33 6.26
CA LYS A 322 24.05 -6.77 6.15
C LYS A 322 24.57 -6.72 4.71
N GLU A 323 24.27 -7.74 3.92
CA GLU A 323 24.71 -7.81 2.52
C GLU A 323 23.90 -6.83 1.67
N ILE A 324 22.59 -6.73 1.92
CA ILE A 324 21.72 -5.76 1.25
C ILE A 324 22.18 -4.32 1.51
N GLN A 325 22.57 -4.00 2.75
CA GLN A 325 23.13 -2.68 3.09
C GLN A 325 24.41 -2.34 2.30
N GLN A 326 25.22 -3.34 1.95
CA GLN A 326 26.41 -3.13 1.12
C GLN A 326 26.02 -2.90 -0.35
N LEU A 327 25.06 -3.67 -0.86
CA LEU A 327 24.57 -3.57 -2.23
C LEU A 327 23.81 -2.27 -2.51
N TYR A 328 23.15 -1.69 -1.50
CA TYR A 328 22.43 -0.42 -1.61
C TYR A 328 23.29 0.73 -2.16
N SER A 329 24.59 0.73 -1.88
CA SER A 329 25.52 1.73 -2.44
C SER A 329 25.64 1.70 -3.97
N SER A 330 25.17 0.63 -4.61
CA SER A 330 25.11 0.44 -6.07
C SER A 330 23.70 0.53 -6.65
N ALA A 331 22.70 0.93 -5.84
CA ALA A 331 21.34 1.15 -6.31
C ALA A 331 21.30 2.17 -7.46
N GLN A 332 20.52 1.86 -8.49
CA GLN A 332 20.36 2.71 -9.68
C GLN A 332 19.69 4.02 -9.30
N ASP A 333 18.69 3.96 -8.44
CA ASP A 333 17.91 5.12 -7.99
C ASP A 333 18.37 5.63 -6.61
N GLY A 334 19.67 5.53 -6.34
CA GLY A 334 20.30 5.98 -5.10
C GLY A 334 20.21 7.50 -4.82
N TYR A 335 19.59 8.28 -5.71
CA TYR A 335 19.29 9.70 -5.48
C TYR A 335 17.93 9.93 -4.81
N GLU A 336 16.99 8.98 -4.91
CA GLU A 336 15.64 9.08 -4.37
C GLU A 336 15.58 8.87 -2.85
N SER A 337 16.51 8.06 -2.34
CA SER A 337 16.65 7.74 -0.92
C SER A 337 18.05 8.07 -0.41
N THR A 338 18.16 8.43 0.87
CA THR A 338 19.44 8.78 1.52
C THR A 338 19.95 7.68 2.42
N GLN A 339 19.06 6.81 2.92
CA GLN A 339 19.39 5.74 3.85
C GLN A 339 18.48 4.53 3.65
N LEU A 340 19.05 3.34 3.85
CA LEU A 340 18.34 2.06 3.93
C LEU A 340 18.45 1.50 5.35
N TYR A 341 17.31 1.26 5.97
CA TYR A 341 17.16 0.67 7.30
C TYR A 341 16.75 -0.80 7.19
N THR A 342 17.28 -1.62 8.10
CA THR A 342 16.94 -3.04 8.22
C THR A 342 16.38 -3.30 9.61
N VAL A 343 15.06 -3.40 9.70
CA VAL A 343 14.35 -3.34 10.98
C VAL A 343 13.86 -4.73 11.35
N PRO A 344 14.12 -5.24 12.58
CA PRO A 344 13.69 -6.56 12.97
C PRO A 344 12.16 -6.68 12.96
N VAL A 345 11.65 -7.81 12.46
CA VAL A 345 10.24 -8.18 12.65
C VAL A 345 10.09 -8.70 14.08
N VAL A 346 9.79 -7.82 15.02
CA VAL A 346 9.54 -8.24 16.39
C VAL A 346 8.11 -8.80 16.47
N SER A 347 7.98 -10.12 16.40
CA SER A 347 6.68 -10.76 16.57
C SER A 347 6.33 -10.88 18.07
N LEU A 348 5.10 -10.53 18.44
CA LEU A 348 4.53 -10.77 19.77
C LEU A 348 4.57 -12.26 20.18
N CYS A 349 4.77 -13.20 19.24
CA CYS A 349 4.96 -14.62 19.56
C CYS A 349 6.23 -14.87 20.39
N THR A 350 7.29 -14.07 20.21
CA THR A 350 8.51 -14.18 21.03
C THR A 350 8.21 -13.97 22.51
N LEU A 351 7.26 -13.08 22.83
CA LEU A 351 6.76 -12.86 24.18
C LEU A 351 5.93 -14.05 24.68
N SER A 352 5.11 -14.64 23.81
CA SER A 352 4.24 -15.77 24.17
C SER A 352 5.05 -17.03 24.51
N SER A 353 6.08 -17.33 23.72
CA SER A 353 7.01 -18.43 23.97
C SER A 353 7.87 -18.22 25.23
N MET A 354 8.32 -16.98 25.50
CA MET A 354 8.99 -16.67 26.77
C MET A 354 8.05 -16.88 27.96
N ARG A 355 6.78 -16.46 27.86
CA ARG A 355 5.76 -16.67 28.89
C ARG A 355 5.61 -18.15 29.25
N CYS A 356 5.56 -19.03 28.24
CA CYS A 356 5.49 -20.48 28.46
C CYS A 356 6.78 -21.04 29.09
N TYR A 357 7.95 -20.57 28.67
CA TYR A 357 9.25 -20.99 29.22
C TYR A 357 9.37 -20.65 30.72
N CYS A 358 8.99 -19.42 31.11
CA CYS A 358 8.97 -18.99 32.51
C CYS A 358 8.04 -19.86 33.36
N ILE A 359 6.84 -20.19 32.86
CA ILE A 359 5.85 -21.00 33.61
C ILE A 359 6.33 -22.45 33.79
N VAL A 360 6.91 -23.07 32.74
CA VAL A 360 7.37 -24.47 32.79
C VAL A 360 8.55 -24.65 33.76
N HIS A 361 9.52 -23.73 33.77
CA HIS A 361 10.64 -23.78 34.71
C HIS A 361 10.16 -23.73 36.17
N VAL A 362 9.23 -22.82 36.50
CA VAL A 362 8.70 -22.67 37.87
C VAL A 362 8.00 -23.94 38.36
N VAL A 363 7.20 -24.57 37.50
CA VAL A 363 6.47 -25.80 37.85
C VAL A 363 7.42 -26.96 38.14
N LEU A 364 8.52 -27.09 37.37
CA LEU A 364 9.51 -28.16 37.56
C LEU A 364 10.34 -27.99 38.84
N PHE A 365 10.63 -26.76 39.26
CA PHE A 365 11.37 -26.48 40.48
C PHE A 365 10.49 -26.52 41.74
N TRP A 366 9.22 -26.13 41.63
CA TRP A 366 8.26 -26.23 42.72
C TRP A 366 8.04 -27.69 43.18
N ASP A 367 8.06 -28.64 42.25
CA ASP A 367 7.87 -30.07 42.53
C ASP A 367 9.09 -30.74 43.19
N LYS A 368 10.28 -30.11 43.12
CA LYS A 368 11.51 -30.60 43.78
C LYS A 368 11.67 -30.16 45.24
N GLY A 369 10.75 -29.34 45.75
CA GLY A 369 10.69 -29.00 47.18
C GLY A 369 11.62 -27.89 47.66
N ASP A 370 12.41 -27.27 46.78
CA ASP A 370 13.30 -26.15 47.13
C ASP A 370 12.64 -24.80 46.78
N LYS A 371 11.82 -24.31 47.72
CA LYS A 371 10.87 -23.22 47.48
C LYS A 371 11.52 -21.84 47.37
N ASP A 372 12.66 -21.62 48.02
CA ASP A 372 13.33 -20.32 48.03
C ASP A 372 14.14 -20.10 46.75
N GLU A 373 14.79 -21.15 46.24
CA GLU A 373 15.53 -21.11 44.97
C GLU A 373 14.56 -21.00 43.77
N ALA A 374 13.44 -21.73 43.82
CA ALA A 374 12.37 -21.63 42.80
C ALA A 374 11.73 -20.24 42.72
N LEU A 375 11.56 -19.56 43.87
CA LEU A 375 11.02 -18.20 43.91
C LEU A 375 12.01 -17.18 43.34
N PHE A 376 13.31 -17.35 43.62
CA PHE A 376 14.34 -16.45 43.10
C PHE A 376 14.48 -16.59 41.57
N GLU A 377 14.55 -17.81 41.04
CA GLU A 377 14.56 -18.03 39.57
C GLU A 377 13.26 -17.53 38.91
N PHE A 378 12.10 -17.66 39.56
CA PHE A 378 10.85 -17.11 39.03
C PHE A 378 10.89 -15.59 38.91
N LEU A 379 11.38 -14.90 39.94
CA LEU A 379 11.45 -13.44 39.95
C LEU A 379 12.47 -12.93 38.92
N ASP A 380 13.60 -13.62 38.75
CA ASP A 380 14.60 -13.28 37.73
C ASP A 380 14.05 -13.49 36.31
N SER A 381 13.39 -14.63 36.07
CA SER A 381 12.75 -14.93 34.78
C SER A 381 11.57 -14.00 34.47
N LEU A 382 10.80 -13.60 35.48
CA LEU A 382 9.74 -12.60 35.34
C LEU A 382 10.31 -11.21 35.08
N ALA A 383 11.42 -10.84 35.71
CA ALA A 383 12.12 -9.59 35.46
C ALA A 383 12.68 -9.54 34.03
N GLU A 384 13.29 -10.63 33.54
CA GLU A 384 13.72 -10.77 32.14
C GLU A 384 12.54 -10.70 31.16
N TYR A 385 11.43 -11.38 31.47
CA TYR A 385 10.21 -11.31 30.65
C TYR A 385 9.62 -9.90 30.61
N ILE A 386 9.54 -9.21 31.74
CA ILE A 386 9.03 -7.83 31.83
C ILE A 386 9.98 -6.87 31.12
N ALA A 387 11.30 -7.02 31.31
CA ALA A 387 12.31 -6.21 30.63
C ALA A 387 12.27 -6.42 29.12
N PHE A 388 12.15 -7.66 28.66
CA PHE A 388 12.02 -7.99 27.23
C PHE A 388 10.67 -7.53 26.67
N SER A 389 9.58 -7.68 27.41
CA SER A 389 8.26 -7.14 27.02
C SER A 389 8.28 -5.63 26.90
N LEU A 390 8.88 -4.92 27.87
CA LEU A 390 9.07 -3.47 27.85
C LEU A 390 10.01 -3.05 26.72
N LEU A 391 11.06 -3.82 26.43
CA LEU A 391 11.98 -3.58 25.31
C LEU A 391 11.25 -3.73 23.97
N VAL A 392 10.48 -4.79 23.78
CA VAL A 392 9.64 -5.00 22.58
C VAL A 392 8.60 -3.89 22.43
N PHE A 393 8.00 -3.43 23.54
CA PHE A 393 7.02 -2.35 23.53
C PHE A 393 7.65 -0.97 23.30
N LEU A 394 8.91 -0.74 23.75
CA LEU A 394 9.66 0.49 23.48
C LEU A 394 10.29 0.51 22.07
N PHE A 395 10.63 -0.64 21.49
CA PHE A 395 11.41 -0.77 20.26
C PHE A 395 10.66 -1.52 19.15
N ASN A 396 9.36 -1.26 18.98
CA ASN A 396 8.72 -1.62 17.71
C ASN A 396 9.12 -0.57 16.65
N GLU A 397 10.40 -0.62 16.26
CA GLU A 397 11.06 0.37 15.40
C GLU A 397 10.29 0.56 14.09
N VAL A 398 9.71 -0.51 13.52
CA VAL A 398 8.88 -0.40 12.31
C VAL A 398 7.62 0.40 12.55
N GLU A 399 6.95 0.25 13.71
CA GLU A 399 5.75 1.05 14.03
C GLU A 399 6.08 2.52 14.21
N SER A 400 7.21 2.81 14.86
CA SER A 400 7.72 4.19 15.00
C SER A 400 8.04 4.80 13.63
N MET A 401 8.73 4.05 12.75
CA MET A 401 9.02 4.49 11.39
C MET A 401 7.74 4.62 10.54
N ALA A 402 6.81 3.68 10.68
CA ALA A 402 5.51 3.68 9.99
C ALA A 402 4.72 4.95 10.30
N SER A 403 4.73 5.44 11.54
CA SER A 403 4.04 6.71 11.89
C SER A 403 4.54 7.94 11.10
N LYS A 404 5.76 7.87 10.54
CA LYS A 404 6.39 8.90 9.71
C LYS A 404 6.40 8.54 8.21
N MET A 405 5.68 7.49 7.81
CA MET A 405 5.47 7.18 6.41
C MET A 405 4.29 7.99 5.84
N PRO A 406 4.25 8.26 4.52
CA PRO A 406 3.03 8.72 3.88
C PRO A 406 1.88 7.75 4.15
N GLY A 407 0.65 8.26 4.29
CA GLY A 407 -0.52 7.44 4.68
C GLY A 407 -0.66 6.12 3.91
N CYS A 408 -0.43 6.12 2.60
CA CYS A 408 -0.53 4.91 1.78
C CYS A 408 0.44 3.82 2.26
N HIS A 409 1.68 4.17 2.63
CA HIS A 409 2.68 3.26 3.21
C HIS A 409 2.37 2.88 4.66
N GLN A 410 1.75 3.77 5.45
CA GLN A 410 1.22 3.36 6.77
C GLN A 410 0.19 2.24 6.63
N GLY A 411 -0.72 2.37 5.66
CA GLY A 411 -1.67 1.30 5.35
C GLY A 411 -1.01 0.08 4.72
N GLY A 412 0.06 0.24 3.94
CA GLY A 412 0.90 -0.87 3.49
C GLY A 412 1.49 -1.68 4.65
N PHE A 413 1.99 -1.00 5.68
CA PHE A 413 2.44 -1.66 6.91
C PHE A 413 1.27 -2.35 7.64
N ALA A 414 0.09 -1.74 7.68
CA ALA A 414 -1.10 -2.38 8.25
C ALA A 414 -1.50 -3.66 7.48
N LEU A 415 -1.44 -3.65 6.14
CA LEU A 415 -1.66 -4.85 5.32
C LEU A 415 -0.65 -5.96 5.63
N TYR A 416 0.63 -5.59 5.79
CA TYR A 416 1.65 -6.54 6.21
C TYR A 416 1.36 -7.14 7.59
N LYS A 417 0.92 -6.33 8.56
CA LYS A 417 0.52 -6.85 9.89
C LYS A 417 -0.61 -7.87 9.78
N LEU A 418 -1.64 -7.59 9.00
CA LEU A 418 -2.74 -8.53 8.74
C LEU A 418 -2.24 -9.85 8.11
N MET A 419 -1.29 -9.77 7.18
CA MET A 419 -0.67 -10.95 6.57
C MET A 419 0.14 -11.78 7.59
N VAL A 420 0.95 -11.12 8.43
CA VAL A 420 1.73 -11.77 9.48
C VAL A 420 0.83 -12.41 10.53
N GLU A 421 -0.30 -11.79 10.87
CA GLU A 421 -1.30 -12.35 11.77
C GLU A 421 -1.96 -13.59 11.19
N ALA A 422 -2.43 -13.54 9.93
CA ALA A 422 -3.05 -14.69 9.27
C ALA A 422 -2.10 -15.88 9.11
N ALA A 423 -0.80 -15.64 8.93
CA ALA A 423 0.21 -16.71 8.85
C ALA A 423 0.48 -17.42 10.19
N LYS A 424 -0.01 -16.91 11.33
CA LYS A 424 0.09 -17.58 12.63
C LYS A 424 -1.03 -18.61 12.85
N ASP A 425 -2.14 -18.46 12.13
CA ASP A 425 -3.33 -19.30 12.26
C ASP A 425 -3.33 -20.47 11.25
N THR A 426 -2.30 -20.55 10.40
CA THR A 426 -1.99 -21.66 9.48
C THR A 426 -0.83 -22.49 10.01
#